data_AF-A0A0C3PFG9-F1
#
_entry.id   AF-A0A0C3PFG9-F1
#
_cell.length_a   1.000
_cell.length_b   1.000
_cell.length_c   1.000
_cell.angle_alpha   90.00
_cell.angle_beta   90.00
_cell.angle_gamma   90.00
#
_symmetry.space_group_name_H-M   'P 1'
#
loop_
_entity.id
_entity.type
_entity.pdbx_description
1 polymer ?
#
loop_
_entity_poly.entity_id
_entity_poly.type
_entity_poly.pdbx_seq_one_letter_code
_entity_poly.pdbx_strand_id
1 'polypeptide(L)'
;MRVVAAILLSVSSAFAYQVTSPGGSQGWTTSGPNYLTWNRVSTDPLNFTAVLTNTNTTVMPINNQVLNALVDGTVGTIQCNPPSGGWPTGDGFRVNLAQDAEHLDSLLAQSDQFSITGSTTTGTSTSTTSAS
;
A
#
# COMPACT_ATOMS: atom_id res chain seq x y z
N MET A 1 -49.07 25.85 -13.87
CA MET A 1 -48.54 24.63 -13.23
C MET A 1 -47.02 24.68 -13.36
N ARG A 2 -46.29 24.82 -12.25
CA ARG A 2 -44.81 24.81 -12.27
C ARG A 2 -44.36 23.38 -11.98
N VAL A 3 -43.81 22.71 -12.98
CA VAL A 3 -43.26 21.36 -12.84
C VAL A 3 -41.86 21.51 -12.24
N VAL A 4 -41.67 21.06 -11.01
CA VAL A 4 -40.35 20.93 -10.38
C VAL A 4 -39.85 19.53 -10.74
N ALA A 5 -38.98 19.44 -11.75
CA ALA A 5 -38.30 18.20 -12.08
C ALA A 5 -37.14 17.99 -11.11
N ALA A 6 -37.34 17.11 -10.11
CA ALA A 6 -36.26 16.65 -9.24
C ALA A 6 -35.41 15.62 -10.01
N ILE A 7 -34.22 16.01 -10.45
CA ILE A 7 -33.22 15.08 -10.99
C ILE A 7 -32.62 14.34 -9.80
N LEU A 8 -33.01 13.07 -9.62
CA LEU A 8 -32.30 12.15 -8.72
C LEU A 8 -30.96 11.80 -9.37
N LEU A 9 -29.87 12.41 -8.88
CA LEU A 9 -28.52 11.93 -9.16
C LEU A 9 -28.33 10.60 -8.43
N SER A 10 -28.43 9.50 -9.17
CA SER A 10 -28.06 8.17 -8.68
C SER A 10 -26.56 8.17 -8.40
N VAL A 11 -26.19 8.17 -7.11
CA VAL A 11 -24.82 7.97 -6.64
C VAL A 11 -24.51 6.49 -6.86
N SER A 12 -24.02 6.13 -8.04
CA SER A 12 -23.46 4.81 -8.29
C SER A 12 -22.22 4.67 -7.42
N SER A 13 -22.37 4.00 -6.27
CA SER A 13 -21.24 3.49 -5.51
C SER A 13 -20.64 2.37 -6.35
N ALA A 14 -19.77 2.74 -7.30
CA ALA A 14 -18.90 1.77 -7.93
C ALA A 14 -18.04 1.22 -6.79
N PHE A 15 -18.31 -0.02 -6.38
CA PHE A 15 -17.30 -0.76 -5.63
C PHE A 15 -16.07 -0.76 -6.54
N ALA A 16 -14.99 -0.16 -6.07
CA ALA A 16 -13.70 -0.16 -6.74
C ALA A 16 -12.74 -0.98 -5.88
N TYR A 17 -11.51 -1.17 -6.35
CA TYR A 17 -10.45 -1.70 -5.51
C TYR A 17 -10.47 -1.07 -4.10
N GLN A 18 -10.31 -1.90 -3.08
CA GLN A 18 -10.21 -1.46 -1.70
C GLN A 18 -8.99 -2.10 -1.07
N VAL A 19 -8.01 -1.30 -0.66
CA VAL A 19 -6.87 -1.82 0.10
C VAL A 19 -7.33 -2.20 1.51
N THR A 20 -7.10 -3.45 1.89
CA THR A 20 -7.47 -3.98 3.21
C THR A 20 -6.30 -4.03 4.18
N SER A 21 -5.05 -4.03 3.68
CA SER A 21 -3.81 -3.89 4.46
C SER A 21 -2.66 -3.59 3.51
N PRO A 22 -1.69 -2.72 3.85
CA PRO A 22 -1.56 -2.02 5.14
C PRO A 22 -2.57 -0.89 5.31
N GLY A 23 -2.71 -0.38 6.53
CA GLY A 23 -3.62 0.73 6.85
C GLY A 23 -3.92 0.83 8.34
N GLY A 24 -4.01 2.06 8.86
CA GLY A 24 -4.35 2.29 10.26
C GLY A 24 -3.33 1.63 11.20
N SER A 25 -3.78 0.68 12.01
CA SER A 25 -2.92 -0.08 12.95
C SER A 25 -2.11 -1.20 12.28
N GLN A 26 -2.37 -1.52 11.01
CA GLN A 26 -1.65 -2.55 10.26
C GLN A 26 -0.48 -1.90 9.52
N GLY A 27 0.67 -1.87 10.18
CA GLY A 27 1.92 -1.36 9.64
C GLY A 27 2.77 -2.42 8.94
N TRP A 28 3.88 -1.96 8.38
CA TRP A 28 4.93 -2.81 7.81
C TRP A 28 6.19 -2.75 8.65
N THR A 29 7.13 -3.67 8.41
CA THR A 29 8.41 -3.70 9.11
C THR A 29 9.59 -3.60 8.16
N THR A 30 10.75 -3.17 8.67
CA THR A 30 11.95 -3.08 7.84
C THR A 30 12.56 -4.43 7.45
N SER A 31 12.20 -5.50 8.17
CA SER A 31 12.60 -6.88 7.87
C SER A 31 11.39 -7.78 7.71
N GLY A 32 11.58 -8.88 6.99
CA GLY A 32 10.52 -9.85 6.71
C GLY A 32 9.64 -9.45 5.51
N PRO A 33 8.70 -10.31 5.12
CA PRO A 33 7.78 -10.04 4.03
C PRO A 33 6.73 -9.02 4.46
N ASN A 34 6.60 -7.94 3.69
CA ASN A 34 5.49 -7.01 3.81
C ASN A 34 4.44 -7.37 2.75
N TYR A 35 3.19 -7.45 3.16
CA TYR A 35 2.08 -7.85 2.30
C TYR A 35 1.14 -6.67 2.02
N LEU A 36 0.71 -6.59 0.77
CA LEU A 36 -0.40 -5.77 0.33
C LEU A 36 -1.61 -6.68 0.06
N THR A 37 -2.77 -6.32 0.58
CA THR A 37 -4.03 -7.06 0.40
C THR A 37 -5.13 -6.11 -0.03
N TRP A 38 -6.06 -6.59 -0.84
CA TRP A 38 -7.16 -5.79 -1.36
C TRP A 38 -8.40 -6.64 -1.67
N ASN A 39 -9.54 -5.96 -1.69
CA ASN A 39 -10.76 -6.46 -2.32
C ASN A 39 -10.88 -5.85 -3.73
N ARG A 40 -11.39 -6.66 -4.66
CA ARG A 40 -11.68 -6.28 -6.05
C ARG A 40 -13.12 -6.65 -6.36
N VAL A 41 -13.80 -5.87 -7.18
CA VAL A 41 -15.05 -6.31 -7.82
C VAL A 41 -14.88 -6.50 -9.33
N SER A 42 -15.87 -7.14 -9.96
CA SER A 42 -15.76 -7.55 -11.36
C SER A 42 -15.56 -6.41 -12.35
N THR A 43 -15.97 -5.19 -12.02
CA THR A 43 -15.85 -3.97 -12.85
C THR A 43 -14.47 -3.32 -12.79
N ASP A 44 -13.62 -3.69 -11.83
CA ASP A 44 -12.27 -3.15 -11.73
C ASP A 44 -11.35 -3.67 -12.84
N PRO A 45 -10.29 -2.92 -13.23
CA PRO A 45 -9.21 -3.44 -14.06
C PRO A 45 -8.65 -4.76 -13.51
N LEU A 46 -8.19 -5.66 -14.38
CA LEU A 46 -7.62 -6.94 -13.94
C LEU A 46 -6.22 -6.79 -13.34
N ASN A 47 -5.51 -5.71 -13.66
CA ASN A 47 -4.17 -5.47 -13.16
C ASN A 47 -4.01 -4.04 -12.66
N PHE A 48 -3.02 -3.83 -11.79
CA PHE A 48 -2.63 -2.51 -11.28
C PHE A 48 -1.13 -2.47 -10.98
N THR A 49 -0.61 -1.27 -10.69
CA THR A 49 0.74 -1.06 -10.14
C THR A 49 0.65 -0.64 -8.68
N ALA A 50 1.35 -1.35 -7.79
CA ALA A 50 1.44 -1.01 -6.38
C ALA A 50 2.59 -0.01 -6.15
N VAL A 51 2.27 1.13 -5.54
CA VAL A 51 3.20 2.23 -5.31
C VAL A 51 3.17 2.62 -3.83
N LEU A 52 4.34 2.63 -3.18
CA LEU A 52 4.50 3.24 -1.87
C LEU A 52 4.66 4.75 -2.03
N THR A 53 3.95 5.52 -1.22
CA THR A 53 4.04 6.98 -1.17
C THR A 53 4.16 7.50 0.25
N ASN A 54 4.78 8.68 0.40
CA ASN A 54 4.84 9.42 1.64
C ASN A 54 5.03 10.91 1.34
N THR A 55 4.11 11.75 1.81
CA THR A 55 4.18 13.21 1.59
C THR A 55 5.35 13.87 2.32
N ASN A 56 5.92 13.20 3.33
CA ASN A 56 7.10 13.67 4.03
C ASN A 56 8.38 13.26 3.29
N THR A 57 8.94 14.19 2.52
CA THR A 57 10.16 13.97 1.73
C THR A 57 11.42 13.73 2.55
N THR A 58 11.39 14.06 3.85
CA THR A 58 12.51 13.72 4.76
C THR A 58 12.55 12.23 5.10
N VAL A 59 11.38 11.57 5.08
CA VAL A 59 11.22 10.13 5.33
C VAL A 59 11.38 9.34 4.04
N MET A 60 10.83 9.85 2.92
CA MET A 60 10.95 9.21 1.61
C MET A 60 11.25 10.25 0.52
N PRO A 61 12.53 10.43 0.14
CA PRO A 61 12.93 11.44 -0.84
C PRO A 61 12.29 11.26 -2.22
N ILE A 62 12.05 10.00 -2.61
CA ILE A 62 11.33 9.64 -3.83
C ILE A 62 9.90 9.33 -3.42
N ASN A 63 8.95 10.21 -3.73
CA ASN A 63 7.56 10.04 -3.28
C ASN A 63 6.85 8.84 -3.97
N ASN A 64 7.20 8.48 -5.20
CA ASN A 64 6.51 7.42 -5.95
C ASN A 64 7.40 6.18 -6.12
N GLN A 65 7.46 5.34 -5.08
CA GLN A 65 8.27 4.13 -5.12
C GLN A 65 7.43 2.94 -5.60
N VAL A 66 7.67 2.47 -6.83
CA VAL A 66 7.02 1.27 -7.35
C VAL A 66 7.50 0.04 -6.58
N LEU A 67 6.56 -0.73 -6.04
CA LEU A 67 6.82 -1.99 -5.31
C LEU A 67 6.70 -3.19 -6.24
N ASN A 68 5.58 -3.22 -7.00
CA ASN A 68 5.26 -4.26 -7.95
C ASN A 68 4.44 -3.63 -9.09
N ALA A 69 4.80 -3.91 -10.33
CA ALA A 69 4.04 -3.52 -11.52
C ALA A 69 3.27 -4.73 -12.06
N LEU A 70 2.21 -4.47 -12.85
CA LEU A 70 1.40 -5.52 -13.50
C LEU A 70 0.91 -6.59 -12.51
N VAL A 71 0.48 -6.16 -11.32
CA VAL A 71 -0.05 -7.05 -10.29
C VAL A 71 -1.40 -7.58 -10.74
N ASP A 72 -1.57 -8.90 -10.75
CA ASP A 72 -2.87 -9.54 -10.99
C ASP A 72 -3.80 -9.27 -9.80
N GLY A 73 -4.80 -8.42 -10.05
CA GLY A 73 -5.74 -7.98 -9.04
C GLY A 73 -6.78 -9.03 -8.65
N THR A 74 -6.82 -10.18 -9.30
CA THR A 74 -7.69 -11.31 -8.92
C THR A 74 -7.15 -12.12 -7.75
N VAL A 75 -5.86 -11.98 -7.42
CA VAL A 75 -5.19 -12.73 -6.34
C VAL A 75 -5.59 -12.22 -4.95
N GLY A 76 -5.85 -10.92 -4.81
CA GLY A 76 -6.26 -10.29 -3.54
C GLY A 76 -5.13 -10.08 -2.52
N THR A 77 -3.92 -10.59 -2.78
CA THR A 77 -2.74 -10.40 -1.95
C THR A 77 -1.44 -10.55 -2.75
N ILE A 78 -0.42 -9.76 -2.41
CA ILE A 78 0.96 -9.97 -2.87
C ILE A 78 1.96 -9.63 -1.77
N GLN A 79 3.13 -10.26 -1.85
CA GLN A 79 4.31 -9.79 -1.14
C GLN A 79 4.94 -8.62 -1.90
N CYS A 80 5.17 -7.51 -1.20
CA CYS A 80 5.80 -6.33 -1.78
C CYS A 80 7.32 -6.45 -1.77
N ASN A 81 7.95 -6.04 -2.87
CA ASN A 81 9.40 -6.01 -2.96
C ASN A 81 9.96 -4.77 -2.25
N PRO A 82 11.01 -4.92 -1.42
CA PRO A 82 11.66 -3.77 -0.82
C PRO A 82 12.31 -2.90 -1.90
N PRO A 83 12.35 -1.56 -1.70
CA PRO A 83 13.18 -0.66 -2.50
C PRO A 83 14.66 -1.08 -2.43
N SER A 84 15.48 -0.63 -3.38
CA SER A 84 16.93 -0.95 -3.40
C SER A 84 17.67 -0.55 -2.12
N GLY A 85 17.20 0.48 -1.42
CA GLY A 85 17.74 0.94 -0.13
C GLY A 85 17.13 0.24 1.09
N GLY A 86 16.28 -0.76 0.88
CA GLY A 86 15.43 -1.35 1.92
C GLY A 86 14.17 -0.52 2.19
N TRP A 87 13.40 -0.95 3.19
CA TRP A 87 12.20 -0.25 3.61
C TRP A 87 12.53 1.01 4.43
N PRO A 88 11.98 2.19 4.08
CA PRO A 88 12.12 3.37 4.91
C PRO A 88 11.39 3.17 6.25
N THR A 89 11.78 3.91 7.29
CA THR A 89 11.13 3.86 8.61
C THR A 89 10.44 5.19 8.89
N GLY A 90 9.25 5.15 9.48
CA GLY A 90 8.49 6.34 9.87
C GLY A 90 6.99 6.16 9.71
N ASP A 91 6.29 7.28 9.77
CA ASP A 91 4.84 7.37 9.60
C ASP A 91 4.50 8.12 8.31
N GLY A 92 3.23 8.08 7.88
CA GLY A 92 2.83 8.82 6.67
C GLY A 92 2.75 7.99 5.42
N PHE A 93 3.05 6.69 5.50
CA PHE A 93 3.06 5.85 4.33
C PHE A 93 1.66 5.52 3.85
N ARG A 94 1.49 5.48 2.54
CA ARG A 94 0.30 4.97 1.87
C ARG A 94 0.71 4.07 0.72
N VAL A 95 -0.04 2.98 0.53
CA VAL A 95 0.06 2.18 -0.68
C VAL A 95 -1.05 2.60 -1.63
N ASN A 96 -0.65 2.96 -2.84
CA ASN A 96 -1.52 3.36 -3.93
C ASN A 96 -1.57 2.24 -4.96
N LEU A 97 -2.77 1.95 -5.45
CA LEU A 97 -2.99 1.06 -6.59
C LEU A 97 -3.22 1.99 -7.78
N ALA A 98 -2.19 2.17 -8.60
CA ALA A 98 -2.26 2.97 -9.81
C ALA A 98 -2.67 2.10 -11.01
N GLN A 99 -3.22 2.74 -12.05
CA GLN A 99 -3.63 2.08 -13.29
C GLN A 99 -2.51 1.26 -13.90
N ASP A 100 -1.32 1.84 -14.03
CA ASP A 100 -0.13 1.22 -14.60
C ASP A 100 1.14 1.95 -14.16
N ALA A 101 2.31 1.48 -14.60
CA ALA A 101 3.61 2.02 -14.20
C ALA A 101 3.97 3.36 -14.86
N GLU A 102 3.26 3.76 -15.93
CA GLU A 102 3.46 5.01 -16.65
C GLU A 102 2.51 6.11 -16.14
N HIS A 103 1.37 5.73 -15.56
CA HIS A 103 0.33 6.63 -15.02
C HIS A 103 0.15 6.45 -13.51
N LEU A 104 1.20 6.70 -12.73
CA LEU A 104 1.20 6.54 -11.26
C LEU A 104 0.20 7.46 -10.54
N ASP A 105 -0.21 8.57 -11.17
CA ASP A 105 -1.20 9.52 -10.61
C ASP A 105 -2.66 9.09 -10.84
N SER A 106 -2.89 8.10 -11.72
CA SER A 106 -4.23 7.55 -11.99
C SER A 106 -4.54 6.45 -10.97
N LEU A 107 -5.05 6.87 -9.81
CA LEU A 107 -5.31 5.97 -8.69
C LEU A 107 -6.63 5.21 -8.84
N LEU A 108 -6.55 3.88 -8.75
CA LEU A 108 -7.69 2.97 -8.61
C LEU A 108 -8.11 2.83 -7.14
N ALA A 109 -7.14 2.81 -6.23
CA ALA A 109 -7.37 2.78 -4.79
C ALA A 109 -6.17 3.31 -4.01
N GLN A 110 -6.39 3.63 -2.74
CA GLN A 110 -5.36 4.07 -1.81
C GLN A 110 -5.64 3.48 -0.43
N SER A 111 -4.59 3.09 0.28
CA SER A 111 -4.66 2.64 1.66
C SER A 111 -4.87 3.81 2.64
N ASP A 112 -5.36 3.48 3.83
CA ASP A 112 -5.17 4.36 4.98
C ASP A 112 -3.68 4.56 5.26
N GLN A 113 -3.36 5.65 5.95
CA GLN A 113 -2.01 5.93 6.38
C GLN A 113 -1.55 4.87 7.38
N PHE A 114 -0.30 4.45 7.26
CA PHE A 114 0.33 3.50 8.17
C PHE A 114 1.79 3.87 8.45
N SER A 115 2.37 3.13 9.39
CA SER A 115 3.76 3.26 9.81
C SER A 115 4.60 2.08 9.31
N ILE A 116 5.85 2.34 8.95
CA ILE A 116 6.87 1.31 8.76
C ILE A 116 7.83 1.40 9.94
N THR A 117 7.94 0.33 10.71
CA THR A 117 8.77 0.29 11.93
C THR A 117 9.98 -0.61 11.77
N GLY A 118 11.07 -0.29 12.45
CA GLY A 118 12.22 -1.18 12.53
C GLY A 118 11.84 -2.53 13.12
N SER A 119 12.27 -3.64 12.51
CA SER A 119 12.12 -4.95 13.13
C SER A 119 12.97 -5.02 14.40
N THR A 120 12.33 -5.25 15.55
CA THR A 120 13.02 -5.56 16.80
C THR A 120 13.51 -7.00 16.74
N THR A 121 14.63 -7.22 16.06
CA THR A 121 15.38 -8.46 16.24
C THR A 121 15.94 -8.40 17.65
N THR A 122 15.28 -9.02 18.63
CA THR A 122 15.88 -9.30 19.93
C THR A 122 17.03 -10.27 19.67
N GLY A 123 18.22 -9.72 19.38
CA GLY A 123 19.45 -10.49 19.31
C GLY A 123 19.77 -10.99 20.70
N THR A 124 19.41 -12.23 21.00
CA THR A 124 20.01 -12.94 22.13
C THR A 124 21.48 -13.11 21.78
N SER A 125 22.33 -12.18 22.23
CA SER A 125 23.77 -12.36 22.21
C SER A 125 24.08 -13.49 23.19
N THR A 126 24.14 -14.72 22.71
CA THR A 126 24.69 -15.84 23.48
C THR A 126 26.18 -15.58 23.63
N SER A 127 26.57 -14.91 24.71
CA SER A 127 27.95 -14.82 25.15
C SER A 127 28.41 -16.23 25.51
N THR A 128 29.07 -16.92 24.58
CA THR A 128 29.83 -18.13 24.92
C THR A 128 31.04 -17.71 25.75
N THR A 129 30.87 -17.69 27.07
CA THR A 129 31.98 -17.71 28.02
C THR A 129 32.64 -19.08 27.95
N SER A 130 33.70 -19.20 27.14
CA SER A 130 34.63 -20.33 27.25
C SER A 130 35.47 -20.11 28.50
N ALA A 131 35.21 -20.90 29.54
CA ALA A 131 36.01 -20.95 30.76
C ALA A 131 36.85 -22.24 30.77
N SER A 132 38.13 -22.04 31.13
CA SER A 132 39.20 -22.99 31.52
C SER A 132 39.57 -24.13 30.58
#